data_AF-A0A519TKI3-F1
#
_entry.id   AF-A0A519TKI3-F1
#
_cell.length_a   1.000
_cell.length_b   1.000
_cell.length_c   1.000
_cell.angle_alpha   90.00
_cell.angle_beta   90.00
_cell.angle_gamma   90.00
#
_symmetry.space_group_name_H-M   'P 1'
#
loop_
_entity.id
_entity.type
_entity.pdbx_description
1 polymer ?
#
loop_
_entity_poly.entity_id
_entity_poly.type
_entity_poly.pdbx_seq_one_letter_code
_entity_poly.pdbx_strand_id
1 'polypeptide(L)'
;MIRVVKSTAPPAFLARAAVARQALEQAYDGDPTGCQRPGTAALKPQRNIYAARDVKQQLQADQHQKCAYCETYFVPSSPGDVEHYRPKAAYR
;
A
#
# COMPACT_ATOMS: atom_id res chain seq x y z
N MET A 1 -6.34 13.48 -6.80
CA MET A 1 -5.96 12.54 -5.72
C MET A 1 -6.80 12.90 -4.52
N ILE A 2 -7.64 11.97 -4.05
CA ILE A 2 -8.60 12.26 -2.99
C ILE A 2 -7.90 12.60 -1.68
N ARG A 3 -8.51 13.48 -0.88
CA ARG A 3 -8.12 13.64 0.53
C ARG A 3 -8.39 12.33 1.26
N VAL A 4 -7.35 11.76 1.87
CA VAL A 4 -7.45 10.55 2.69
C VAL A 4 -7.68 10.96 4.14
N VAL A 5 -8.77 10.47 4.74
CA VAL A 5 -8.99 10.58 6.19
C VAL A 5 -8.34 9.38 6.85
N LYS A 6 -7.11 9.58 7.33
CA LYS A 6 -6.31 8.50 7.91
C LYS A 6 -6.95 7.99 9.20
N SER A 7 -7.14 6.67 9.26
CA SER A 7 -7.48 5.98 10.50
C SER A 7 -6.43 6.17 11.59
N THR A 8 -6.89 6.24 12.84
CA THR A 8 -6.01 6.35 14.03
C THR A 8 -5.42 5.02 14.47
N ALA A 9 -6.05 3.90 14.07
CA ALA A 9 -5.59 2.55 14.40
C ALA A 9 -5.39 1.73 13.11
N PRO A 10 -4.33 0.90 13.04
CA PRO A 10 -4.14 -0.01 11.92
C PRO A 10 -5.13 -1.19 12.00
N PRO A 11 -5.59 -1.71 10.84
CA PRO A 11 -6.28 -2.99 10.75
C PRO A 11 -5.48 -4.12 11.42
N ALA A 12 -6.20 -5.09 11.99
CA ALA A 12 -5.61 -6.19 12.75
C ALA A 12 -4.59 -7.01 11.91
N PHE A 13 -4.83 -7.18 10.61
CA PHE A 13 -3.90 -7.89 9.74
C PHE A 13 -2.60 -7.12 9.48
N LEU A 14 -2.66 -5.78 9.43
CA LEU A 14 -1.47 -4.93 9.31
C LEU A 14 -0.65 -4.91 10.61
N ALA A 15 -1.28 -5.03 11.77
CA ALA A 15 -0.55 -5.13 13.03
C ALA A 15 0.39 -6.35 13.05
N ARG A 16 0.00 -7.45 12.39
CA ARG A 16 0.81 -8.67 12.23
C ARG A 16 1.97 -8.51 11.23
N ALA A 17 1.94 -7.46 10.42
CA ALA A 17 2.94 -7.18 9.40
C ALA A 17 4.15 -6.39 9.94
N ALA A 18 4.19 -6.05 11.23
CA ALA A 18 5.22 -5.18 11.79
C ALA A 18 6.65 -5.68 11.52
N VAL A 19 6.89 -6.98 11.65
CA VAL A 19 8.21 -7.60 11.39
C VAL A 19 8.58 -7.51 9.91
N ALA A 20 7.63 -7.81 9.02
CA ALA A 20 7.83 -7.71 7.57
C ALA A 20 8.11 -6.27 7.14
N ARG A 21 7.39 -5.30 7.71
CA ARG A 21 7.63 -3.86 7.50
C ARG A 21 9.05 -3.48 7.93
N GLN A 22 9.46 -3.87 9.13
CA GLN A 22 10.79 -3.54 9.66
C GLN A 22 11.91 -4.12 8.79
N ALA A 23 11.75 -5.34 8.27
CA ALA A 23 12.72 -5.94 7.35
C ALA A 23 12.83 -5.16 6.03
N LEU A 24 11.71 -4.65 5.50
CA LEU A 24 11.71 -3.81 4.30
C LEU A 24 12.35 -2.44 4.55
N GLU A 25 12.11 -1.84 5.71
CA GLU A 25 12.73 -0.58 6.14
C GLU A 25 14.25 -0.75 6.26
N GLN A 26 14.71 -1.80 6.94
CA GLN A 26 16.14 -2.12 7.05
C GLN A 26 16.80 -2.37 5.68
N ALA A 27 16.11 -3.07 4.77
CA ALA A 27 16.61 -3.29 3.42
C ALA A 27 16.73 -1.97 2.64
N TYR A 28 15.77 -1.06 2.79
CA TYR A 28 15.84 0.26 2.18
C TYR A 28 16.97 1.11 2.76
N ASP A 29 17.08 1.17 4.09
CA ASP A 29 18.11 1.97 4.78
C ASP A 29 19.52 1.47 4.47
N GLY A 30 19.70 0.17 4.22
CA GLY A 30 20.98 -0.42 3.85
C GLY A 30 21.43 -0.17 2.40
N ASP A 31 20.48 -0.06 1.45
CA ASP A 31 20.79 0.24 0.04
C ASP A 31 19.63 1.01 -0.64
N PRO A 32 19.49 2.32 -0.37
CA PRO A 32 18.41 3.12 -0.95
C PRO A 32 18.49 3.19 -2.48
N THR A 33 19.71 3.27 -3.03
CA THR A 33 19.95 3.34 -4.46
C THR A 33 19.60 2.02 -5.14
N GLY A 34 19.93 0.89 -4.52
CA GLY A 34 19.62 -0.41 -5.07
C GLY A 34 18.13 -0.74 -5.04
N CYS A 35 17.40 -0.23 -4.06
CA CYS A 35 15.93 -0.31 -3.99
C CYS A 35 15.22 0.49 -5.09
N GLN A 36 15.92 1.43 -5.73
CA GLN A 36 15.37 2.24 -6.83
C GLN A 36 15.66 1.65 -8.21
N ARG A 37 16.52 0.63 -8.31
CA ARG A 37 16.86 0.00 -9.59
C ARG A 37 15.64 -0.72 -10.19
N PRO A 38 15.34 -0.53 -11.49
CA PRO A 38 14.31 -1.31 -12.17
C PRO A 38 14.55 -2.82 -12.02
N GLY A 39 13.48 -3.57 -11.75
CA GLY A 39 13.55 -5.03 -11.59
C GLY A 39 14.10 -5.53 -10.25
N THR A 40 14.42 -4.64 -9.31
CA THR A 40 14.85 -5.05 -7.96
C THR A 40 13.73 -5.77 -7.20
N ALA A 41 14.05 -6.90 -6.59
CA ALA A 41 13.13 -7.63 -5.72
C ALA A 41 13.18 -7.15 -4.26
N ALA A 42 14.08 -6.20 -3.92
CA ALA A 42 14.37 -5.77 -2.55
C ALA A 42 13.13 -5.32 -1.78
N LEU A 43 12.18 -4.66 -2.45
CA LEU A 43 10.94 -4.16 -1.85
C LEU A 43 9.68 -4.81 -2.45
N LYS A 44 9.76 -6.11 -2.79
CA LYS A 44 8.63 -6.81 -3.41
C LYS A 44 7.35 -6.71 -2.54
N PRO A 45 6.22 -6.26 -3.11
CA PRO A 45 4.96 -6.14 -2.38
C PRO A 45 4.47 -7.46 -1.80
N GLN A 46 4.15 -7.46 -0.51
CA GLN A 46 3.51 -8.59 0.15
C GLN A 46 1.98 -8.49 0.00
N ARG A 47 1.47 -8.91 -1.18
CA ARG A 47 0.04 -8.82 -1.52
C ARG A 47 -0.88 -9.49 -0.50
N ASN A 48 -0.47 -10.62 0.06
CA ASN A 48 -1.23 -11.35 1.09
C ASN A 48 -1.41 -10.54 2.39
N ILE A 49 -0.54 -9.56 2.66
CA ILE A 49 -0.65 -8.65 3.79
C ILE A 49 -1.43 -7.40 3.41
N TYR A 50 -0.96 -6.66 2.41
CA TYR A 50 -1.49 -5.33 2.12
C TYR A 50 -2.82 -5.35 1.36
N ALA A 51 -3.17 -6.46 0.69
CA ALA A 51 -4.45 -6.65 0.03
C ALA A 51 -5.44 -7.51 0.84
N ALA A 52 -5.16 -7.73 2.14
CA ALA A 52 -6.08 -8.42 3.04
C ALA A 52 -7.42 -7.67 3.15
N ARG A 53 -8.48 -8.41 3.47
CA ARG A 53 -9.86 -7.90 3.43
C ARG A 53 -10.09 -6.70 4.34
N ASP A 54 -9.62 -6.77 5.59
CA ASP A 54 -9.76 -5.70 6.58
C ASP A 54 -8.97 -4.45 6.17
N VAL A 55 -7.79 -4.63 5.56
CA VAL A 55 -6.98 -3.54 4.99
C VAL A 55 -7.73 -2.86 3.86
N LYS A 56 -8.29 -3.61 2.92
CA LYS A 56 -9.08 -3.05 1.82
C LYS A 56 -10.30 -2.28 2.33
N GLN A 57 -11.02 -2.82 3.30
CA GLN A 57 -12.18 -2.17 3.90
C GLN A 57 -11.79 -0.85 4.56
N GLN A 58 -10.67 -0.82 5.30
CA GLN A 58 -10.20 0.41 5.94
C GLN A 58 -9.75 1.43 4.91
N LEU A 59 -9.02 1.02 3.87
CA LEU A 59 -8.63 1.93 2.78
C LEU A 59 -9.85 2.52 2.05
N GLN A 60 -10.88 1.72 1.80
CA GLN A 60 -12.13 2.22 1.23
C GLN A 60 -12.80 3.26 2.14
N ALA A 61 -12.84 3.00 3.45
CA ALA A 61 -13.38 3.96 4.42
C ALA A 61 -12.58 5.26 4.46
N ASP A 62 -11.25 5.17 4.58
CA ASP A 62 -10.32 6.29 4.61
C ASP A 62 -10.36 7.12 3.30
N GLN A 63 -10.76 6.50 2.18
CA GLN A 63 -10.89 7.10 0.85
C GLN A 63 -12.34 7.41 0.46
N HIS A 64 -13.28 7.46 1.40
CA HIS A 64 -14.68 7.82 1.14
C HIS A 64 -15.37 6.93 0.08
N GLN A 65 -15.00 5.65 0.00
CA GLN A 65 -15.47 4.66 -0.98
C GLN A 65 -15.14 5.02 -2.44
N LYS A 66 -14.15 5.90 -2.63
CA LYS A 66 -13.70 6.39 -3.95
C LYS A 66 -12.30 5.92 -4.25
N CYS A 67 -11.98 5.85 -5.54
CA CYS A 67 -10.62 5.56 -5.99
C CYS A 67 -9.68 6.70 -5.58
N ALA A 68 -8.52 6.37 -4.99
CA ALA A 68 -7.53 7.38 -4.60
C ALA A 68 -6.98 8.22 -5.77
N TYR A 69 -7.01 7.67 -6.98
CA TYR A 69 -6.50 8.32 -8.20
C TYR A 69 -7.56 9.16 -8.91
N CYS A 70 -8.63 8.51 -9.39
CA CYS A 70 -9.67 9.14 -10.22
C CYS A 70 -10.87 9.66 -9.43
N GLU A 71 -10.96 9.38 -8.13
CA GLU A 71 -12.00 9.91 -7.23
C GLU A 71 -13.44 9.44 -7.55
N THR A 72 -13.59 8.47 -8.45
CA THR A 72 -14.86 7.82 -8.78
C THR A 72 -15.21 6.72 -7.78
N TYR A 73 -16.51 6.55 -7.51
CA TYR A 73 -17.02 5.40 -6.77
C TYR A 73 -16.87 4.13 -7.60
N PHE A 74 -16.19 3.12 -7.05
CA PHE A 74 -15.88 1.88 -7.76
C PHE A 74 -16.44 0.62 -7.09
N VAL A 75 -16.87 0.71 -5.82
CA VAL A 75 -17.30 -0.45 -5.02
C VAL A 75 -18.43 -1.27 -5.68
N PRO A 76 -19.43 -0.67 -6.35
CA PRO A 76 -20.47 -1.44 -7.05
C PRO A 76 -19.97 -2.16 -8.30
N SER A 77 -18.89 -1.66 -8.92
CA SER A 77 -18.42 -2.10 -10.24
C SER A 77 -17.11 -2.89 -10.20
N SER A 78 -16.37 -2.86 -9.08
CA SER A 78 -15.06 -3.46 -8.94
C SER A 78 -14.69 -3.74 -7.48
N PRO A 79 -13.99 -4.85 -7.19
CA PRO A 79 -13.43 -5.12 -5.86
C PRO A 79 -12.28 -4.17 -5.48
N GLY A 80 -11.72 -3.44 -6.46
CA GLY A 80 -10.59 -2.52 -6.27
C GLY A 80 -9.24 -3.20 -6.01
N ASP A 81 -8.18 -2.52 -6.43
CA ASP A 81 -6.78 -2.91 -6.19
C ASP A 81 -6.13 -2.06 -5.09
N VAL A 82 -5.22 -2.69 -4.35
CA VAL A 82 -4.33 -1.98 -3.42
C VAL A 82 -3.01 -1.72 -4.12
N GLU A 83 -2.75 -0.44 -4.35
CA GLU A 83 -1.60 0.05 -5.10
C GLU A 83 -0.60 0.76 -4.17
N HIS A 84 0.66 0.81 -4.62
CA HIS A 84 1.69 1.54 -3.87
C HIS A 84 1.56 3.03 -4.20
N TYR A 85 1.43 3.86 -3.16
CA TYR A 85 1.29 5.31 -3.32
C TYR A 85 2.60 5.99 -3.81
N ARG A 86 3.75 5.33 -3.65
CA ARG A 86 5.06 5.76 -4.14
C ARG A 86 5.65 4.65 -5.03
N PRO A 87 6.57 4.99 -5.96
CA PRO A 87 6.74 4.29 -7.23
C PRO A 87 7.03 2.79 -7.10
N LYS A 88 6.39 1.97 -7.96
CA LYS A 88 6.66 0.53 -8.11
C LYS A 88 8.08 0.22 -8.66
N ALA A 89 8.77 1.23 -9.17
CA ALA A 89 10.19 1.30 -9.52
C ALA A 89 10.46 2.78 -9.80
N ALA A 90 11.67 3.29 -9.56
CA ALA A 90 12.05 4.65 -9.96
C ALA A 90 11.65 4.92 -11.42
N TYR A 91 10.72 5.85 -11.62
CA TYR A 91 10.43 6.42 -12.93
C TYR A 91 10.79 7.90 -12.83
N ARG A 92 11.76 8.31 -13.65
CA ARG A 92 12.12 9.70 -13.90
C ARG A 92 11.23 10.21 -15.02
#